data_AF-A0A7C4Y098-F1
#
_entry.id   AF-A0A7C4Y098-F1
#
_cell.length_a   1.000
_cell.length_b   1.000
_cell.length_c   1.000
_cell.angle_alpha   90.00
_cell.angle_beta   90.00
_cell.angle_gamma   90.00
#
_symmetry.space_group_name_H-M   'P 1'
#
loop_
_entity.id
_entity.type
_entity.pdbx_description
1 polymer ?
#
loop_
_entity_poly.entity_id
_entity_poly.type
_entity_poly.pdbx_seq_one_letter_code
_entity_poly.pdbx_strand_id
1 'polypeptide(L)' 'VIKGWDGIFEMSLHPELFALAFDAGLGAKNSLGFGCIEVWEPYNNKSK' A
#
# COMPACT_ATOMS: atom_id res chain seq x y z
N VAL A 1 3.40 -12.23 -19.72
CA VAL A 1 4.32 -11.62 -18.72
C VAL A 1 3.55 -10.55 -17.96
N ILE A 2 3.54 -10.58 -16.63
CA ILE A 2 2.94 -9.53 -15.78
C ILE A 2 4.08 -8.65 -15.27
N LYS A 3 3.91 -7.32 -15.30
CA LYS A 3 4.85 -6.35 -14.70
C LYS A 3 4.18 -5.71 -13.48
N GLY A 4 4.94 -5.53 -12.40
CA GLY A 4 4.48 -4.93 -11.15
C GLY A 4 5.45 -3.87 -10.66
N TRP A 5 4.99 -3.10 -9.66
CA TRP A 5 5.75 -2.07 -8.98
C TRP A 5 5.74 -2.36 -7.49
N ASP A 6 6.89 -2.11 -6.84
CA ASP A 6 7.10 -2.29 -5.42
C ASP A 6 8.02 -1.16 -4.92
N GLY A 7 7.76 -0.67 -3.70
CA GLY A 7 8.47 0.48 -3.13
C GLY A 7 7.57 1.40 -2.31
N ILE A 8 8.15 2.54 -1.89
CA ILE A 8 7.46 3.55 -1.09
C ILE A 8 6.88 4.61 -2.02
N PHE A 9 5.59 4.91 -1.84
CA PHE A 9 4.86 5.88 -2.63
C PHE A 9 4.10 6.85 -1.73
N GLU A 10 3.99 8.10 -2.18
CA GLU A 10 3.10 9.09 -1.59
C GLU A 10 1.78 9.11 -2.38
N MET A 11 0.66 9.19 -1.67
CA MET A 11 -0.66 9.21 -2.30
C MET A 11 -1.49 10.38 -1.76
N SER A 12 -2.18 11.07 -2.67
CA SER A 12 -3.15 12.12 -2.33
C SER A 12 -4.54 11.64 -2.72
N LEU A 13 -5.35 11.29 -1.73
CA LEU A 13 -6.70 10.76 -1.92
C LEU A 13 -7.60 11.08 -0.71
N HIS A 14 -8.90 10.96 -0.91
CA HIS A 14 -9.87 11.09 0.17
C HIS A 14 -9.70 9.95 1.19
N PRO A 15 -9.84 10.21 2.51
CA PRO A 15 -9.63 9.18 3.54
C PRO A 15 -10.43 7.89 3.33
N GLU A 16 -11.66 8.00 2.83
CA GLU A 16 -12.53 6.84 2.54
C GLU A 16 -11.98 5.95 1.43
N LEU A 17 -11.33 6.53 0.42
CA LEU A 17 -10.70 5.78 -0.65
C LEU A 17 -9.43 5.08 -0.14
N PHE A 18 -8.73 5.70 0.83
CA PHE A 18 -7.55 5.10 1.44
C PHE A 18 -7.94 3.87 2.26
N ALA A 19 -9.00 3.95 3.05
CA ALA A 19 -9.53 2.80 3.78
C ALA A 19 -9.89 1.64 2.84
N LEU A 20 -10.60 1.94 1.74
CA LEU A 20 -10.93 0.93 0.74
C LEU A 20 -9.69 0.28 0.12
N ALA A 21 -8.69 1.08 -0.27
CA ALA A 21 -7.45 0.58 -0.84
C ALA A 21 -6.61 -0.23 0.16
N PHE A 22 -6.65 0.13 1.43
CA PHE A 22 -5.95 -0.58 2.50
C PHE A 22 -6.57 -1.96 2.73
N ASP A 23 -7.90 -2.05 2.74
CA ASP A 23 -8.61 -3.31 2.95
C ASP A 23 -8.60 -4.23 1.71
N ALA A 24 -8.77 -3.64 0.52
CA ALA A 24 -8.93 -4.41 -0.72
C ALA A 24 -7.63 -4.55 -1.53
N GLY A 25 -6.63 -3.70 -1.31
CA GLY A 25 -5.44 -3.58 -2.15
C GLY A 25 -5.62 -2.65 -3.36
N LEU A 26 -4.50 -2.20 -3.93
CA LEU A 26 -4.45 -1.33 -5.10
C LEU A 26 -4.43 -2.13 -6.41
N GLY A 27 -5.01 -1.55 -7.47
CA GLY A 27 -4.90 -2.09 -8.82
C GLY A 27 -5.83 -3.27 -9.11
N ALA A 28 -5.28 -4.39 -9.59
CA ALA A 28 -6.05 -5.53 -10.06
C ALA A 28 -5.52 -6.85 -9.48
N LYS A 29 -6.37 -7.89 -9.52
CA LYS A 29 -6.07 -9.24 -9.02
C LYS A 29 -5.76 -9.29 -7.51
N ASN A 30 -6.40 -8.43 -6.72
CA ASN A 30 -6.17 -8.42 -5.27
C ASN A 30 -6.52 -9.75 -4.60
N SER A 31 -7.57 -10.44 -5.07
CA SER A 31 -7.92 -11.79 -4.60
C SER A 31 -6.88 -12.87 -4.91
N LEU A 32 -5.88 -12.59 -5.75
CA LEU A 32 -4.71 -13.45 -6.01
C LEU A 32 -3.46 -12.97 -5.24
N GLY A 33 -3.60 -12.00 -4.34
CA GLY A 33 -2.54 -11.48 -3.48
C GLY A 33 -1.74 -10.29 -4.03
N PHE A 34 -2.23 -9.59 -5.06
CA PHE A 34 -1.53 -8.43 -5.62
C PHE A 34 -1.98 -7.11 -5.01
N GLY A 35 -1.06 -6.14 -4.92
CA GLY A 35 -1.38 -4.75 -4.58
C GLY A 35 -1.70 -4.51 -3.10
N CYS A 36 -1.33 -5.42 -2.21
CA CYS A 36 -1.38 -5.17 -0.77
C CYS A 36 -0.44 -4.02 -0.41
N ILE A 37 -0.88 -3.13 0.47
CA ILE A 37 -0.12 -1.94 0.89
C ILE A 37 -0.12 -1.83 2.41
N GLU A 38 0.82 -1.06 2.92
CA GLU A 38 0.89 -0.70 4.34
C GLU A 38 1.18 0.80 4.49
N VAL A 39 0.88 1.34 5.68
CA VAL A 39 1.28 2.70 6.02
C VAL A 39 2.79 2.71 6.22
N TRP A 40 3.49 3.56 5.48
CA TRP A 40 4.92 3.68 5.62
C TRP A 40 5.29 4.34 6.95
N GLU A 41 6.11 3.66 7.74
CA GLU A 41 6.73 4.20 8.94
C GLU A 41 8.25 4.30 8.75
N PRO A 42 8.85 5.50 8.88
CA PRO A 42 10.30 5.61 8.87
C PRO A 42 10.87 4.90 10.10
N TYR A 43 11.93 4.12 9.93
CA TYR A 43 12.65 3.51 11.05
C TYR A 43 13.14 4.60 12.01
N ASN A 44 12.46 4.75 13.14
CA ASN A 44 12.80 5.72 14.16
C ASN A 44 13.67 5.01 15.21
N ASN A 45 14.94 5.36 15.28
CA ASN A 45 15.93 4.76 16.18
C ASN A 45 15.73 5.25 17.65
N LYS A 46 14.49 5.25 18.15
CA LYS A 46 14.10 5.76 19.49
C LYS A 46 13.85 4.66 20.52
N SER A 47 14.42 3.47 20.35
CA SER A 47 14.34 2.42 21.37
C SER A 47 15.58 1.52 21.37
N LYS A 48 16.70 2.03 21.91
CA LYS A 48 17.58 1.29 22.83
C LYS A 48 18.20 2.28 23.82
#